data_AF-Q4TJ77-F1
#
_entry.id   AF-Q4TJ77-F1
#
_cell.length_a   1.000
_cell.length_b   1.000
_cell.length_c   1.000
_cell.angle_alpha   90.00
_cell.angle_beta   90.00
_cell.angle_gamma   90.00
#
_symmetry.space_group_name_H-M   'P 1'
#
loop_
_entity.id
_entity.type
_entity.pdbx_description
1 polymer ?
#
loop_
_entity_poly.entity_id
_entity_poly.type
_entity_poly.pdbx_seq_one_letter_code
_entity_poly.pdbx_strand_id
1 'polypeptide(L)'
;VQVSHDSLPEQLIAESIRKKSRSMHLSPQQLRLCVQEYQGQYILKVCGCDEYLLEKYPLSQYKYIRSCITVGRLPHLMLVSKDSLYSQLPASGFVTPSYSRRTPQPSPCPGGGDGSPPRSLWAFNTPLRVRLLCATYVNVNIRDIDKV
;
A
#
# COMPACT_ATOMS: atom_id res chain seq x y z
N VAL A 1 -20.34 -19.56 -16.30
CA VAL A 1 -19.06 -20.15 -16.76
C VAL A 1 -18.61 -21.04 -15.63
N GLN A 2 -18.09 -22.24 -15.91
CA GLN A 2 -17.61 -23.15 -14.86
C GLN A 2 -16.10 -23.30 -15.04
N VAL A 3 -15.35 -23.00 -13.99
CA VAL A 3 -13.90 -23.14 -13.92
C VAL A 3 -13.54 -23.77 -12.58
N SER A 4 -12.33 -24.32 -12.48
CA SER A 4 -11.86 -24.86 -11.22
C SER A 4 -11.54 -23.73 -10.23
N HIS A 5 -11.62 -24.04 -8.93
CA HIS A 5 -11.41 -23.07 -7.85
C HIS A 5 -9.94 -22.62 -7.71
N ASP A 6 -9.01 -23.38 -8.29
CA ASP A 6 -7.58 -23.11 -8.39
C ASP A 6 -7.20 -22.35 -9.67
N SER A 7 -8.16 -22.14 -10.58
CA SER A 7 -7.93 -21.42 -11.83
C SER A 7 -7.55 -19.95 -11.58
N LEU A 8 -6.80 -19.37 -12.52
CA LEU A 8 -6.39 -17.97 -12.48
C LEU A 8 -7.47 -17.04 -13.08
N PRO A 9 -7.50 -15.74 -12.71
CA PRO A 9 -8.39 -14.73 -13.30
C PRO A 9 -8.34 -14.72 -14.83
N GLU A 10 -7.14 -14.78 -15.40
CA GLU A 10 -6.91 -14.83 -16.85
C GLU A 10 -7.62 -16.02 -17.53
N GLN A 11 -7.66 -17.19 -16.88
CA GLN A 11 -8.32 -18.37 -17.42
C GLN A 11 -9.85 -18.21 -17.39
N LEU A 12 -10.40 -17.57 -16.35
CA LEU A 12 -11.83 -17.27 -16.27
C LEU A 12 -12.25 -16.23 -17.32
N ILE A 13 -11.39 -15.23 -17.59
CA ILE A 13 -11.59 -14.26 -18.67
C ILE A 13 -11.60 -14.99 -20.03
N ALA A 14 -10.61 -15.85 -20.28
CA ALA A 14 -10.53 -16.64 -21.51
C ALA A 14 -11.78 -17.50 -21.72
N GLU A 15 -12.25 -18.21 -20.69
CA GLU A 15 -13.48 -19.01 -20.74
C GLU A 15 -14.73 -18.15 -20.97
N SER A 16 -14.77 -16.95 -20.39
CA SER A 16 -15.87 -16.00 -20.60
C SER A 16 -15.92 -15.50 -22.04
N ILE A 17 -14.78 -15.16 -22.63
CA ILE A 17 -14.65 -14.78 -24.03
C ILE A 17 -15.05 -15.97 -24.92
N ARG A 18 -14.50 -17.17 -24.66
CA ARG A 18 -14.88 -18.39 -25.40
C ARG A 18 -16.38 -18.61 -25.39
N LYS A 19 -17.02 -18.47 -24.22
CA LYS A 19 -18.48 -18.63 -24.09
C LYS A 19 -19.24 -17.56 -24.88
N LYS A 20 -18.79 -16.30 -24.87
CA LYS A 20 -19.43 -15.20 -25.60
C LYS A 20 -19.26 -15.33 -27.12
N SER A 21 -18.10 -15.78 -27.59
CA SER A 21 -17.80 -15.96 -29.02
C SER A 21 -18.47 -17.17 -29.65
N ARG A 22 -19.09 -18.08 -28.87
CA ARG A 22 -19.84 -19.24 -29.42
C ARG A 22 -20.97 -18.82 -30.36
N SER A 23 -21.59 -17.66 -30.13
CA SER A 23 -22.65 -17.15 -31.00
C SER A 23 -22.12 -16.52 -32.30
N MET A 24 -20.80 -16.37 -32.46
CA MET A 24 -20.18 -15.67 -33.59
C MET A 24 -19.72 -16.62 -34.71
N HIS A 25 -19.99 -17.92 -34.60
CA HIS A 25 -19.62 -18.95 -35.61
C HIS A 25 -18.16 -18.88 -36.09
N LEU A 26 -17.23 -18.51 -35.19
CA LEU A 26 -15.81 -18.44 -35.50
C LEU A 26 -15.20 -19.84 -35.68
N SER A 27 -14.25 -19.95 -36.61
CA SER A 27 -13.44 -21.17 -36.73
C SER A 27 -12.62 -21.40 -35.45
N PRO A 28 -12.19 -22.65 -35.16
CA PRO A 28 -11.37 -22.93 -33.98
C PRO A 28 -10.06 -22.11 -33.93
N GLN A 29 -9.49 -21.78 -35.09
CA GLN A 29 -8.29 -20.95 -35.19
C GLN A 29 -8.61 -19.47 -34.88
N GLN A 30 -9.68 -18.92 -35.47
CA GLN A 30 -10.11 -17.55 -35.19
C GLN A 30 -10.50 -17.35 -33.71
N LEU A 31 -11.14 -18.35 -33.10
CA LEU A 31 -11.48 -18.32 -31.69
C LEU A 31 -10.23 -18.26 -30.80
N ARG A 32 -9.17 -19.03 -31.11
CA ARG A 32 -7.92 -18.98 -30.36
C ARG A 32 -7.26 -17.60 -30.45
N LEU A 33 -7.20 -17.03 -31.65
CA LEU A 33 -6.64 -15.69 -31.88
C LEU A 33 -7.43 -14.63 -31.12
N CYS A 34 -8.77 -14.67 -31.19
CA CYS A 34 -9.65 -13.76 -30.46
C CYS A 34 -9.41 -13.84 -28.94
N VAL A 35 -9.36 -15.05 -28.37
CA VAL A 35 -9.10 -15.20 -26.93
C VAL A 35 -7.73 -14.63 -26.57
N GLN A 36 -6.69 -14.90 -27.36
CA GLN A 36 -5.34 -14.40 -27.10
C GLN A 36 -5.25 -12.88 -27.16
N GLU A 37 -5.95 -12.25 -28.12
CA GLU A 37 -5.98 -10.80 -28.30
C GLU A 37 -6.73 -10.09 -27.15
N TYR A 38 -7.90 -10.61 -26.78
CA TYR A 38 -8.78 -9.94 -25.81
C TYR A 38 -8.50 -10.33 -24.34
N GLN A 39 -7.97 -11.52 -24.05
CA GLN A 39 -7.72 -11.97 -22.67
C GLN A 39 -6.88 -10.96 -21.88
N GLY A 40 -5.88 -10.35 -22.52
CA GLY A 40 -5.00 -9.36 -21.91
C GLY A 40 -5.62 -7.97 -21.72
N GLN A 41 -6.73 -7.66 -22.40
CA GLN A 41 -7.35 -6.32 -22.40
C GLN A 41 -8.42 -6.15 -21.32
N TYR A 42 -8.87 -7.23 -20.70
CA TYR A 42 -9.91 -7.22 -19.67
C TYR A 42 -9.37 -7.61 -18.29
N ILE A 43 -10.13 -7.22 -17.27
CA ILE A 43 -9.97 -7.58 -15.86
C ILE A 43 -11.33 -7.96 -15.27
N LEU A 44 -11.31 -8.67 -14.15
CA LEU A 44 -12.51 -9.04 -13.42
C LEU A 44 -12.75 -8.07 -12.25
N LYS A 45 -13.96 -7.51 -12.18
CA LYS A 45 -14.47 -6.69 -11.07
C LYS A 45 -15.58 -7.44 -10.34
N VAL A 46 -15.66 -7.29 -9.02
CA VAL A 46 -16.79 -7.79 -8.23
C VAL A 46 -18.03 -6.92 -8.48
N CYS A 47 -19.19 -7.54 -8.71
CA CYS A 47 -20.43 -6.78 -8.90
C CYS A 47 -20.84 -6.08 -7.59
N GLY A 48 -21.10 -4.77 -7.67
CA GLY A 48 -21.62 -3.97 -6.56
C GLY A 48 -20.57 -3.25 -5.71
N CYS A 49 -19.28 -3.50 -5.91
CA CYS A 49 -18.19 -2.80 -5.21
C CYS A 49 -16.96 -2.62 -6.09
N ASP A 50 -16.02 -1.78 -5.67
CA ASP A 50 -14.78 -1.47 -6.40
C ASP A 50 -13.63 -2.40 -6.00
N GLU A 51 -13.90 -3.71 -6.07
CA GLU A 51 -12.90 -4.77 -5.89
C GLU A 51 -12.56 -5.43 -7.23
N TYR A 52 -11.25 -5.60 -7.48
CA TYR A 52 -10.73 -6.09 -8.75
C TYR A 52 -9.74 -7.24 -8.55
N LEU A 53 -9.79 -8.24 -9.43
CA LEU A 53 -8.86 -9.37 -9.43
C LEU A 53 -7.71 -9.07 -10.40
N LEU A 54 -6.72 -8.30 -9.92
CA LEU A 54 -5.61 -7.82 -10.75
C LEU A 54 -4.42 -8.80 -10.80
N GLU A 55 -4.16 -9.48 -9.69
CA GLU A 55 -3.01 -10.37 -9.53
C GLU A 55 -3.25 -11.80 -10.04
N LYS A 56 -2.17 -12.57 -10.20
CA LYS A 56 -2.24 -13.97 -10.66
C LYS A 56 -2.37 -14.96 -9.51
N TYR A 57 -3.42 -14.80 -8.70
CA TYR A 57 -3.75 -15.75 -7.64
C TYR A 57 -4.87 -16.72 -8.05
N PRO A 58 -4.87 -17.96 -7.55
CA PRO A 58 -6.02 -18.86 -7.69
C PRO A 58 -7.32 -18.20 -7.20
N LEU A 59 -8.43 -18.40 -7.92
CA LEU A 59 -9.71 -17.73 -7.63
C LEU A 59 -10.17 -17.92 -6.17
N SER A 60 -9.99 -19.11 -5.59
CA SER A 60 -10.32 -19.43 -4.19
C SER A 60 -9.48 -18.69 -3.12
N GLN A 61 -8.40 -18.01 -3.50
CA GLN A 61 -7.62 -17.17 -2.59
C GLN A 61 -8.22 -15.78 -2.41
N TYR A 62 -9.01 -15.29 -3.37
CA TYR A 62 -9.70 -14.01 -3.22
C TYR A 62 -10.78 -14.13 -2.13
N LYS A 63 -10.76 -13.20 -1.17
CA LYS A 63 -11.68 -13.19 -0.02
C LYS A 63 -13.14 -13.26 -0.46
N TYR A 64 -13.52 -12.52 -1.50
CA TYR A 64 -14.86 -12.54 -2.08
C TYR A 64 -15.28 -13.95 -2.55
N ILE A 65 -14.46 -14.58 -3.40
CA ILE A 65 -14.76 -15.92 -3.94
C ILE A 65 -14.82 -16.96 -2.81
N ARG A 66 -13.87 -16.92 -1.87
CA ARG A 66 -13.85 -17.82 -0.71
C ARG A 66 -15.11 -17.69 0.14
N SER A 67 -15.56 -16.45 0.37
CA SER A 67 -16.80 -16.17 1.08
C SER A 67 -18.02 -16.75 0.34
N CYS A 68 -18.10 -16.54 -0.98
CA CYS A 68 -19.14 -17.13 -1.82
C CYS A 68 -19.19 -18.66 -1.72
N ILE A 69 -18.04 -19.34 -1.77
CA ILE A 69 -17.94 -20.80 -1.61
C ILE A 69 -18.45 -21.21 -0.21
N THR A 70 -18.00 -20.52 0.84
CA THR A 70 -18.35 -20.86 2.24
C THR A 70 -19.84 -20.72 2.52
N VAL A 71 -20.49 -19.68 1.96
CA VAL A 71 -21.92 -19.40 2.15
C VAL A 71 -22.80 -20.12 1.09
N GLY A 72 -22.19 -20.83 0.12
CA GLY A 72 -22.93 -21.47 -0.97
C GLY A 72 -23.59 -20.49 -1.95
N ARG A 73 -23.05 -19.27 -2.07
CA ARG A 73 -23.53 -18.24 -3.01
C ARG A 73 -22.73 -18.25 -4.30
N LEU A 74 -23.37 -17.92 -5.41
CA LEU A 74 -22.68 -17.76 -6.70
C LEU A 74 -21.91 -16.43 -6.73
N PRO A 75 -20.61 -16.41 -7.06
CA PRO A 75 -19.87 -15.17 -7.22
C PRO A 75 -20.34 -14.42 -8.47
N HIS A 76 -20.62 -13.13 -8.33
CA HIS A 76 -21.01 -12.24 -9.43
C HIS A 76 -19.83 -11.34 -9.80
N LEU A 77 -19.31 -11.54 -11.00
CA LEU A 77 -18.18 -10.80 -11.55
C LEU A 77 -18.56 -10.12 -12.86
N MET A 78 -17.89 -9.01 -13.14
CA MET A 78 -18.02 -8.21 -14.35
C MET A 78 -16.69 -8.13 -15.08
N LEU A 79 -16.71 -8.29 -16.41
CA LEU A 79 -15.55 -7.99 -17.26
C LEU A 79 -15.47 -6.48 -17.46
N VAL A 80 -14.31 -5.88 -17.16
CA VAL A 80 -14.04 -4.44 -17.35
C VAL A 80 -12.78 -4.30 -18.20
N SER A 81 -12.74 -3.34 -19.12
CA SER A 81 -11.53 -3.09 -19.93
C SER A 81 -10.45 -2.42 -19.08
N LYS A 82 -9.19 -2.82 -19.27
CA LYS A 82 -8.04 -2.25 -18.58
C LYS A 82 -7.91 -0.76 -18.84
N ASP A 83 -8.08 -0.34 -20.09
CA ASP A 83 -8.00 1.07 -20.47
C ASP A 83 -9.06 1.92 -19.76
N SER A 84 -10.29 1.40 -19.63
CA SER A 84 -11.35 2.10 -18.88
C SER A 84 -11.04 2.20 -17.39
N LEU A 85 -10.41 1.19 -16.78
CA LEU A 85 -10.01 1.29 -15.38
C LEU A 85 -8.83 2.27 -15.20
N TYR A 86 -7.79 2.12 -16.01
CA TYR A 86 -6.56 2.90 -15.85
C TYR A 86 -6.74 4.38 -16.17
N SER A 87 -7.63 4.71 -17.12
CA SER A 87 -7.99 6.11 -17.39
C SER A 87 -8.73 6.79 -16.24
N GLN A 88 -9.34 6.04 -15.33
CA GLN A 88 -10.00 6.57 -14.13
C GLN A 88 -9.03 6.81 -12.97
N LEU A 89 -7.81 6.24 -13.02
CA LEU A 89 -6.82 6.39 -11.95
C LEU A 89 -6.09 7.73 -12.09
N PRO A 90 -6.15 8.62 -11.08
CA PRO A 90 -5.40 9.87 -11.13
C PRO A 90 -3.90 9.59 -11.04
N ALA A 91 -3.11 10.39 -11.75
CA ALA A 91 -1.65 10.34 -11.61
C ALA A 91 -1.23 10.76 -10.19
N SER A 92 -0.23 10.06 -9.64
CA SER A 92 0.35 10.44 -8.34
C SER A 92 1.21 11.70 -8.51
N GLY A 93 0.76 12.82 -7.96
CA GLY A 93 1.51 14.09 -7.93
C GLY A 93 2.38 14.22 -6.69
N PHE A 94 3.13 13.19 -6.32
CA PHE A 94 4.00 13.25 -5.13
C PHE A 94 5.09 14.31 -5.32
N VAL A 95 5.10 15.31 -4.44
CA VAL A 95 6.12 16.36 -4.41
C VAL A 95 6.89 16.28 -3.10
N THR A 96 8.21 16.15 -3.21
CA THR A 96 9.09 16.20 -2.04
C THR A 96 8.98 17.57 -1.37
N PRO A 97 8.64 17.64 -0.07
CA PRO A 97 8.46 18.91 0.61
C PRO A 97 9.80 19.63 0.79
N SER A 98 9.75 20.97 0.90
CA SER A 98 10.95 21.83 0.92
C SER A 98 11.87 21.54 2.10
N TYR A 99 11.34 21.11 3.25
CA TYR A 99 12.13 20.77 4.42
C TYR A 99 13.03 19.54 4.21
N SER A 100 12.67 18.62 3.30
CA SER A 100 13.51 17.45 2.98
C SER A 100 14.79 17.85 2.25
N ARG A 101 14.85 19.07 1.71
CA ARG A 101 16.05 19.65 1.09
C ARG A 101 16.96 20.32 2.12
N ARG A 102 16.53 20.45 3.37
CA ARG A 102 17.43 20.87 4.45
C ARG A 102 18.46 19.75 4.59
N THR A 103 19.69 20.02 4.19
CA THR A 103 20.81 19.27 4.73
C THR A 103 20.65 19.30 6.25
N PRO A 104 20.85 18.18 6.96
CA PRO A 104 21.00 18.23 8.40
C PRO A 104 22.15 19.19 8.64
N GLN A 105 21.85 20.45 8.96
CA GLN A 105 22.88 21.32 9.45
C GLN A 105 23.34 20.64 10.72
N PRO A 106 24.65 20.36 10.88
CA PRO A 106 25.15 20.01 12.19
C PRO A 106 24.61 21.11 13.10
N SER A 107 23.76 20.72 14.05
CA SER A 107 23.23 21.65 15.04
C SER A 107 24.41 22.46 15.54
N PRO A 108 24.40 23.81 15.46
CA PRO A 108 25.48 24.58 16.02
C PRO A 108 25.49 24.25 17.51
N CYS A 109 26.42 23.39 17.92
CA CYS A 109 26.65 23.07 19.31
C CYS A 109 26.91 24.42 19.99
N PRO A 110 26.05 24.89 20.90
CA PRO A 110 26.32 26.13 21.62
C PRO A 110 27.44 25.81 22.61
N GLY A 111 28.68 26.05 22.21
CA GLY A 111 29.87 25.90 23.04
C GLY A 111 30.65 24.62 22.79
N GLY A 112 31.74 24.74 22.02
CA GLY A 112 32.71 23.67 21.84
C GLY A 112 33.60 23.93 20.63
N GLY A 113 34.46 24.94 20.73
CA GLY A 113 35.44 25.28 19.69
C GLY A 113 36.59 24.28 19.61
N ASP A 114 36.31 23.03 19.31
CA ASP A 114 37.34 22.07 18.92
C ASP A 114 36.79 21.15 17.83
N GLY A 115 37.46 21.13 16.68
CA GLY A 115 37.10 20.35 15.48
C GLY A 115 37.25 18.84 15.64
N SER A 116 37.05 18.31 16.85
CA SER A 116 37.13 16.89 17.16
C SER A 116 35.85 16.16 16.72
N PRO A 117 35.97 14.92 16.19
CA PRO A 117 34.81 14.12 15.81
C PRO A 117 33.95 13.75 17.04
N PRO A 118 32.63 13.55 16.86
CA PRO A 118 31.75 13.14 17.95
C PRO A 118 32.25 11.84 18.58
N ARG A 119 32.34 11.81 19.92
CA ARG A 119 32.77 10.64 20.69
C ARG A 119 31.58 9.76 21.06
N SER A 120 31.80 8.45 21.06
CA SER A 120 30.82 7.47 21.55
C SER A 120 30.54 7.68 23.04
N LEU A 121 29.26 7.60 23.43
CA LEU A 121 28.85 7.70 24.84
C LEU A 121 29.52 6.63 25.73
N TRP A 122 29.82 5.45 25.17
CA TRP A 122 30.51 4.37 25.88
C TRP A 122 31.97 4.66 26.20
N ALA A 123 32.56 5.70 25.60
CA ALA A 123 33.92 6.12 25.89
C ALA A 123 34.04 6.95 27.18
N PHE A 124 32.93 7.28 27.83
CA PHE A 124 32.91 8.05 29.08
C PHE A 124 32.76 7.09 30.27
N ASN A 125 33.80 7.04 31.11
CA ASN A 125 33.80 6.25 32.35
C ASN A 125 33.71 7.15 33.59
N THR A 126 32.74 8.06 33.59
CA THR A 126 32.50 9.01 34.69
C THR A 126 31.02 9.01 35.08
N PRO A 127 30.68 9.20 36.36
CA PRO A 127 29.28 9.30 36.78
C PRO A 127 28.60 10.54 36.17
N LEU A 128 27.29 10.45 35.95
CA LEU A 128 26.48 11.57 35.46
C LEU A 128 26.50 12.71 36.49
N ARG A 129 26.78 13.93 36.03
CA ARG A 129 26.67 15.15 36.84
C ARG A 129 25.84 16.19 36.11
N VAL A 130 24.80 16.68 36.76
CA VAL A 130 23.95 17.77 36.27
C VAL A 130 24.04 18.93 37.24
N ARG A 131 24.21 20.16 36.73
CA ARG A 131 24.25 21.37 37.54
C ARG A 131 22.93 22.11 37.41
N LEU A 132 22.21 22.26 38.52
CA LEU A 132 21.06 23.15 38.60
C LEU A 132 21.59 24.59 38.70
N LEU A 133 21.15 25.46 37.80
CA LEU A 133 21.60 26.86 37.76
C LEU A 133 20.67 27.76 38.57
N CYS A 134 19.41 27.83 38.15
CA CYS A 134 18.35 28.54 38.86
C CYS A 134 16.98 27.98 38.44
N ALA A 135 15.95 28.35 39.20
CA ALA A 135 14.56 28.14 38.82
C ALA A 135 13.89 29.51 38.68
N THR A 136 13.08 29.68 37.63
CA THR A 136 12.28 30.88 37.38
C THR A 136 10.79 30.52 37.40
N TYR A 137 9.93 31.50 37.68
CA TYR A 137 8.47 31.30 37.76
C TYR A 137 8.02 30.24 38.78
N VAL A 138 8.66 30.21 39.96
CA VAL A 138 8.30 29.31 41.04
C VAL A 138 7.18 29.94 41.89
N ASN A 139 5.95 29.45 41.73
CA ASN A 139 4.78 29.94 42.46
C ASN A 139 4.70 29.28 43.84
N VAL A 140 5.03 30.02 44.91
CA VAL A 140 5.02 29.52 46.30
C VAL A 140 4.37 30.49 47.28
N ASN A 141 3.70 29.96 48.31
CA ASN A 141 3.23 30.75 49.45
C ASN A 141 4.38 30.89 50.47
N ILE A 142 4.97 32.08 50.54
CA ILE A 142 6.19 32.35 51.32
C ILE A 142 5.99 32.11 52.83
N ARG A 143 4.75 32.18 53.33
CA ARG A 143 4.45 31.99 54.76
C ARG A 143 4.55 30.53 55.23
N ASP A 144 4.49 29.58 54.31
CA ASP A 144 4.40 28.14 54.62
C ASP A 144 5.70 27.38 54.29
N ILE A 145 6.76 28.07 53.86
CA ILE A 145 8.02 27.43 53.45
C ILE A 145 9.12 27.70 54.48
N ASP A 146 9.54 26.67 55.19
CA ASP A 146 10.84 26.61 55.85
C ASP A 146 11.92 26.22 54.82
N LYS A 147 13.00 26.99 54.79
CA LYS A 147 14.15 26.68 53.95
C LYS A 147 14.93 25.52 54.59
N VAL A 148 15.08 24.42 53.86
CA VAL A 148 16.10 23.38 54.15
C VAL A 148 17.38 23.71 53.40
#